data_AF-A0A1F6NKX3-F1
#
_entry.id   AF-A0A1F6NKX3-F1
#
_cell.length_a   1.000
_cell.length_b   1.000
_cell.length_c   1.000
_cell.angle_alpha   90.00
_cell.angle_beta   90.00
_cell.angle_gamma   90.00
#
_symmetry.space_group_name_H-M   'P 1'
#
loop_
_entity.id
_entity.type
_entity.pdbx_description
1 polymer ?
#
loop_
_entity_poly.entity_id
_entity_poly.type
_entity_poly.pdbx_seq_one_letter_code
_entity_poly.pdbx_strand_id
1 'polypeptide(L)' 'MDLNRATLIGRLTRDPELRSIPSGKSVCTISVATSRVWTDAQGQKQKQSEFHNVVLWSKLADVTAQYLRKGSQVYI' A
#
# COMPACT_ATOMS: atom_id res chain seq x y z
N MET A 1 27.54 -1.44 6.13
CA MET A 1 26.27 -1.70 6.84
C MET A 1 25.22 -0.94 6.06
N ASP A 2 24.29 -1.63 5.42
CA ASP A 2 23.44 -1.03 4.39
C ASP A 2 22.03 -0.77 4.92
N LEU A 3 21.39 0.30 4.41
CA LEU A 3 20.03 0.68 4.80
C LEU A 3 19.06 0.38 3.64
N ASN A 4 18.05 -0.43 3.92
CA ASN A 4 16.89 -0.58 3.05
C ASN A 4 15.64 -0.15 3.82
N ARG A 5 15.03 0.95 3.40
CA ARG A 5 13.81 1.50 3.98
C ARG A 5 12.96 2.10 2.87
N ALA A 6 11.69 1.73 2.83
CA ALA A 6 10.67 2.37 2.01
C ALA A 6 9.59 2.95 2.93
N THR A 7 9.05 4.11 2.58
CA THR A 7 7.95 4.77 3.31
C THR A 7 6.93 5.29 2.32
N LEU A 8 5.65 4.99 2.54
CA LEU A 8 4.55 5.37 1.64
C LEU A 8 3.39 5.98 2.42
N ILE A 9 2.77 7.03 1.87
CA ILE A 9 1.45 7.50 2.30
C ILE A 9 0.54 7.47 1.08
N GLY A 10 -0.49 6.64 1.15
CA GLY A 10 -1.38 6.43 0.01
C GLY A 10 -2.72 5.83 0.41
N ARG A 11 -3.47 5.40 -0.59
CA ARG A 11 -4.79 4.76 -0.38
C ARG A 11 -4.85 3.38 -1.04
N LEU A 12 -5.56 2.46 -0.40
CA LEU A 12 -5.82 1.14 -0.97
C LEU A 12 -6.64 1.25 -2.26
N THR A 13 -6.19 0.61 -3.33
CA THR A 13 -6.91 0.60 -4.62
C THR A 13 -7.98 -0.49 -4.70
N ARG A 14 -7.87 -1.50 -3.84
CA ARG A 14 -8.81 -2.62 -3.68
C ARG A 14 -8.84 -3.09 -2.23
N ASP A 15 -9.81 -3.93 -1.89
CA ASP A 15 -9.87 -4.54 -0.56
C ASP A 15 -8.65 -5.44 -0.30
N PRO A 16 -8.21 -5.58 0.96
CA PRO A 16 -7.08 -6.44 1.30
C PRO A 16 -7.32 -7.91 0.96
N GLU A 17 -6.30 -8.61 0.46
CA GLU A 17 -6.37 -10.04 0.15
C GLU A 17 -5.62 -10.85 1.21
N LEU A 18 -6.35 -11.44 2.16
CA LEU A 18 -5.80 -12.33 3.18
C LEU A 18 -5.68 -13.77 2.66
N ARG A 19 -4.54 -14.40 2.90
CA ARG A 19 -4.25 -15.80 2.56
C ARG A 19 -3.51 -16.48 3.71
N SER A 20 -3.83 -17.73 3.98
CA SER A 20 -3.07 -18.57 4.90
C SER A 20 -2.11 -19.46 4.12
N ILE A 21 -0.83 -19.46 4.50
CA ILE A 21 0.16 -20.35 3.87
C ILE A 21 0.31 -21.66 4.66
N PRO A 22 0.82 -22.76 4.05
CA PRO A 22 0.94 -24.07 4.71
C PRO A 22 1.72 -24.06 6.03
N SER A 23 2.58 -23.08 6.25
CA SER A 23 3.29 -22.89 7.52
C SER A 23 2.42 -22.33 8.66
N GLY A 24 1.10 -22.19 8.46
CA GLY A 24 0.15 -21.65 9.43
C GLY A 24 0.22 -20.12 9.63
N LYS A 25 0.96 -19.40 8.78
CA LYS A 25 1.08 -17.93 8.88
C LYS A 25 0.05 -17.25 7.98
N SER A 26 -0.54 -16.16 8.47
CA SER A 26 -1.34 -15.23 7.67
C SER A 26 -0.44 -14.33 6.82
N VAL A 27 -0.86 -14.09 5.58
CA VAL A 27 -0.24 -13.15 4.63
C VAL A 27 -1.33 -12.31 4.02
N CYS A 28 -1.20 -10.98 4.07
CA CYS A 28 -2.16 -10.06 3.50
C CYS A 28 -1.48 -9.20 2.43
N THR A 29 -2.04 -9.20 1.23
CA THR A 29 -1.55 -8.37 0.14
C THR A 29 -2.48 -7.18 -0.06
N ILE A 30 -1.90 -5.98 -0.07
CA ILE A 30 -2.60 -4.74 -0.40
C ILE A 30 -1.93 -4.03 -1.58
N SER A 31 -2.69 -3.22 -2.29
CA SER A 31 -2.18 -2.35 -3.35
C SER A 31 -2.45 -0.89 -2.98
N VAL A 32 -1.40 -0.10 -2.84
CA VAL A 32 -1.43 1.29 -2.38
C VAL A 32 -1.12 2.21 -3.54
N ALA A 33 -2.02 3.16 -3.80
CA ALA A 33 -1.77 4.24 -4.75
C ALA A 33 -1.20 5.47 -4.03
N THR A 34 -0.09 5.98 -4.54
CA THR A 34 0.50 7.27 -4.16
C THR A 34 0.39 8.22 -5.34
N SER A 35 -0.05 9.47 -5.12
CA SER A 35 -0.16 10.46 -6.19
C SER A 35 0.79 11.63 -5.96
N ARG A 36 1.53 12.01 -7.00
CA ARG A 36 2.30 13.25 -7.06
C ARG A 36 1.54 14.26 -7.90
N VAL A 37 1.40 15.47 -7.38
CA VAL A 37 0.84 16.62 -8.11
C VAL A 37 1.94 17.66 -8.25
N TRP A 38 2.17 18.14 -9.46
CA TRP A 38 3.12 19.22 -9.74
C TRP A 38 2.62 20.07 -10.90
N THR A 39 3.18 21.27 -11.04
CA THR A 39 2.94 22.12 -12.21
C THR A 39 4.11 21.96 -13.17
N ASP A 40 3.83 21.71 -14.45
CA ASP A 40 4.87 21.63 -15.47
C ASP A 40 5.37 23.01 -15.92
N ALA A 41 6.35 23.05 -16.81
CA ALA A 41 6.94 24.29 -17.33
C ALA A 41 5.94 25.14 -18.14
N GLN A 42 4.86 24.53 -18.64
CA GLN A 42 3.79 25.17 -19.39
C GLN A 42 2.67 25.72 -18.47
N GLY A 43 2.82 25.57 -17.15
CA GLY A 43 1.85 26.04 -16.17
C GLY A 43 0.65 25.11 -15.96
N GLN A 44 0.66 23.90 -16.55
CA GLN A 44 -0.42 22.94 -16.39
C GLN A 44 -0.20 22.07 -15.14
N LYS A 45 -1.28 21.82 -14.40
CA LYS A 45 -1.26 20.90 -13.25
C LYS A 45 -1.26 19.46 -13.75
N GLN A 46 -0.18 18.75 -13.46
CA GLN A 46 -0.03 17.32 -13.73
C GLN A 46 -0.32 16.51 -12.46
N LYS A 47 -0.94 15.34 -12.65
CA LYS A 47 -1.14 14.35 -11.59
C LYS A 47 -0.68 12.99 -12.09
N GLN A 48 0.33 12.43 -11.42
CA GLN A 48 0.80 11.07 -11.67
C GLN A 48 0.48 10.19 -10.48
N SER A 49 -0.04 8.99 -10.75
CA SER A 49 -0.27 7.99 -9.72
C SER A 49 0.66 6.83 -9.91
N GLU A 50 1.28 6.39 -8.82
CA GLU A 50 2.09 5.18 -8.74
C GLU A 50 1.38 4.15 -7.87
N PHE A 51 1.65 2.88 -8.13
CA PHE A 51 0.98 1.75 -7.48
C PHE A 51 2.02 0.81 -6.87
N HIS A 52 1.86 0.54 -5.58
CA HIS A 52 2.79 -0.25 -4.79
C HIS A 52 2.07 -1.47 -4.24
N ASN A 53 2.58 -2.67 -4.50
CA ASN A 53 2.10 -3.89 -3.86
C ASN A 53 2.86 -4.08 -2.54
N VAL A 54 2.13 -4.18 -1.43
CA VAL A 54 2.69 -4.35 -0.08
C VAL A 54 2.17 -5.66 0.50
N VAL A 55 3.09 -6.46 1.06
CA VAL A 55 2.79 -7.74 1.69
C VAL A 55 3.03 -7.63 3.19
N LEU A 56 1.96 -7.82 3.96
CA LEU A 56 2.00 -7.84 5.42
C LEU A 56 1.91 -9.28 5.92
N TRP A 57 2.57 -9.55 7.04
CA TRP A 57 2.70 -10.90 7.60
C TRP A 57 2.11 -11.00 9.01
N SER A 58 1.65 -12.21 9.35
CA SER A 58 1.19 -12.59 10.69
C SER A 58 0.17 -11.57 11.24
N LYS A 59 0.36 -11.05 12.46
CA LYS A 59 -0.58 -10.12 13.09
C LYS A 59 -0.92 -8.89 12.24
N LEU A 60 0.04 -8.34 11.48
CA LEU A 60 -0.24 -7.21 10.60
C LEU A 60 -1.12 -7.60 9.41
N ALA A 61 -1.00 -8.84 8.93
CA ALA A 61 -1.88 -9.37 7.90
C ALA A 61 -3.34 -9.42 8.40
N ASP A 62 -3.53 -9.97 9.60
CA ASP A 62 -4.86 -10.13 10.21
C ASP A 62 -5.51 -8.76 10.49
N VAL A 63 -4.77 -7.83 11.11
CA VAL A 63 -5.24 -6.46 11.38
C VAL A 63 -5.59 -5.73 10.08
N THR A 64 -4.75 -5.84 9.06
CA THR A 64 -5.00 -5.19 7.76
C THR A 64 -6.28 -5.72 7.13
N ALA A 65 -6.47 -7.04 7.10
CA ALA A 65 -7.67 -7.65 6.54
C ALA A 65 -8.94 -7.35 7.35
N GLN A 66 -8.82 -7.21 8.67
CA GLN A 66 -9.95 -6.94 9.55
C GLN A 66 -10.47 -5.50 9.45
N TYR A 67 -9.56 -4.52 9.32
CA TYR A 67 -9.93 -3.11 9.48
C TYR A 67 -9.80 -2.27 8.20
N LEU A 68 -8.98 -2.69 7.23
CA LEU A 68 -8.78 -1.93 6.00
C LEU A 68 -9.73 -2.40 4.90
N ARG A 69 -10.10 -1.47 4.04
CA ARG A 69 -10.94 -1.67 2.86
C ARG A 69 -10.45 -0.79 1.73
N LYS A 70 -10.98 -1.00 0.53
CA LYS A 70 -10.72 -0.13 -0.62
C LYS A 70 -10.93 1.34 -0.24
N GLY A 71 -9.95 2.18 -0.58
CA GLY A 71 -9.94 3.61 -0.27
C GLY A 71 -9.38 3.99 1.10
N SER A 72 -9.12 3.04 2.00
CA SER A 72 -8.46 3.33 3.28
C SER A 72 -7.10 4.00 3.06
N GLN A 73 -6.85 5.09 3.78
CA GLN A 73 -5.56 5.78 3.77
C GLN A 73 -4.61 5.08 4.74
N VAL A 74 -3.37 4.84 4.30
CA VAL A 74 -2.37 4.08 5.05
C VAL A 74 -1.02 4.79 5.01
N TYR A 75 -0.26 4.60 6.10
CA TYR A 75 1.18 4.84 6.17
C TYR A 75 1.87 3.48 6.25
N ILE A 76 2.83 3.26 5.37
CA ILE A 76 3.68 2.07 5.32
C ILE A 76 5.13 2.50 5.57
#